data_AF-A0A662ND92-F1
#
_entry.id   AF-A0A662ND92-F1
#
_cell.length_a   1.000
_cell.length_b   1.000
_cell.length_c   1.000
_cell.angle_alpha   90.00
_cell.angle_beta   90.00
_cell.angle_gamma   90.00
#
_symmetry.space_group_name_H-M   'P 1'
#
loop_
_entity.id
_entity.type
_entity.pdbx_description
1 polymer ?
#
loop_
_entity_poly.entity_id
_entity_poly.type
_entity_poly.pdbx_seq_one_letter_code
_entity_poly.pdbx_strand_id
1 'polypeptide(L)'
;MENGGSKFLVYLKQIYAERFGLGLEVERTVRGMRVTIVIGYLPPPASLSAANLLQKKLEKDSKLFSVGFEMDGVRVLRGWWIVGDPVSTIQMLASFVGVTCSDAEARLVWIGL
;
A
#
# COMPACT_ATOMS: atom_id res chain seq x y z
N MET A 1 -15.51 -18.66 -4.00
CA MET A 1 -14.83 -18.58 -2.69
C MET A 1 -14.08 -17.26 -2.67
N GLU A 2 -14.49 -16.30 -1.85
CA GLU A 2 -13.68 -15.10 -1.63
C GLU A 2 -12.44 -15.52 -0.82
N ASN A 3 -11.26 -15.46 -1.46
CA ASN A 3 -10.00 -15.85 -0.82
C ASN A 3 -9.75 -14.96 0.41
N GLY A 4 -9.38 -15.53 1.56
CA GLY A 4 -9.13 -14.78 2.79
C GLY A 4 -8.14 -13.61 2.65
N GLY A 5 -7.23 -13.69 1.67
CA GLY A 5 -6.33 -12.60 1.29
C GLY A 5 -7.04 -11.32 0.82
N SER A 6 -8.18 -11.45 0.12
CA SER A 6 -8.98 -10.31 -0.33
C SER A 6 -9.60 -9.54 0.84
N LYS A 7 -10.08 -10.26 1.87
CA LYS A 7 -10.68 -9.65 3.07
C LYS A 7 -9.67 -8.88 3.91
N PHE A 8 -8.47 -9.45 4.09
CA PHE A 8 -7.40 -8.77 4.82
C PHE A 8 -6.96 -7.48 4.13
N LEU A 9 -6.82 -7.51 2.80
CA LEU A 9 -6.46 -6.32 2.06
C LEU A 9 -7.56 -5.26 2.14
N VAL A 10 -8.83 -5.63 1.97
CA VAL A 10 -9.97 -4.70 2.13
C VAL A 10 -9.95 -4.06 3.51
N TYR A 11 -9.67 -4.84 4.56
CA TYR A 11 -9.52 -4.33 5.92
C TYR A 11 -8.37 -3.33 6.04
N LEU A 12 -7.18 -3.63 5.48
CA LEU A 12 -6.07 -2.67 5.46
C LEU A 12 -6.45 -1.38 4.73
N LYS A 13 -7.06 -1.47 3.55
CA LYS A 13 -7.51 -0.30 2.78
C LYS A 13 -8.42 0.60 3.60
N GLN A 14 -9.35 0.01 4.35
CA GLN A 14 -10.24 0.74 5.25
C GLN A 14 -9.47 1.47 6.36
N ILE A 15 -8.51 0.82 7.01
CA ILE A 15 -7.70 1.47 8.05
C ILE A 15 -6.89 2.64 7.48
N TYR A 16 -6.31 2.48 6.29
CA TYR A 16 -5.57 3.56 5.62
C TYR A 16 -6.46 4.78 5.35
N ALA A 17 -7.68 4.53 4.87
CA ALA A 17 -8.65 5.58 4.60
C ALA A 17 -9.13 6.27 5.88
N GLU A 18 -9.51 5.50 6.91
CA GLU A 18 -10.10 6.04 8.14
C GLU A 18 -9.08 6.72 9.05
N ARG A 19 -7.87 6.16 9.19
CA ARG A 19 -6.86 6.70 10.12
C ARG A 19 -6.00 7.78 9.49
N PHE A 20 -5.68 7.65 8.21
CA PHE A 20 -4.72 8.51 7.55
C PHE A 20 -5.32 9.32 6.40
N GLY A 21 -6.57 9.08 6.01
CA GLY A 21 -7.14 9.72 4.81
C GLY A 21 -6.42 9.31 3.52
N LEU A 22 -5.81 8.12 3.51
CA LEU A 22 -5.04 7.59 2.38
C LEU A 22 -5.81 6.47 1.70
N GLY A 23 -5.96 6.53 0.39
CA GLY A 23 -6.37 5.36 -0.38
C GLY A 23 -5.19 4.42 -0.57
N LEU A 24 -5.40 3.13 -0.37
CA LEU A 24 -4.42 2.09 -0.65
C LEU A 24 -4.93 1.19 -1.78
N GLU A 25 -4.12 1.00 -2.80
CA GLU A 25 -4.34 0.02 -3.85
C GLU A 25 -3.09 -0.83 -4.00
N VAL A 26 -3.29 -2.13 -4.23
CA VAL A 26 -2.20 -3.03 -4.55
C VAL A 26 -2.63 -3.92 -5.71
N GLU A 27 -1.72 -4.16 -6.63
CA GLU A 27 -1.96 -4.98 -7.81
C GLU A 27 -0.72 -5.81 -8.15
N ARG A 28 -0.93 -6.93 -8.84
CA ARG A 28 0.17 -7.73 -9.39
C ARG A 28 0.77 -7.04 -10.60
N THR A 29 2.08 -7.16 -10.74
CA THR A 29 2.83 -6.78 -11.93
C THR A 29 3.76 -7.92 -12.34
N VAL A 30 4.29 -7.87 -13.56
CA VAL A 30 5.26 -8.86 -14.07
C VAL A 30 6.49 -8.97 -13.17
N ARG A 31 6.87 -7.88 -12.47
CA ARG A 31 8.07 -7.81 -11.64
C ARG A 31 7.81 -7.96 -10.14
N GLY A 32 6.57 -8.18 -9.72
CA GLY A 32 6.20 -8.27 -8.31
C GLY A 32 4.89 -7.54 -8.04
N MET A 33 4.86 -6.62 -7.09
CA MET A 33 3.64 -5.92 -6.67
C MET A 33 3.76 -4.42 -6.96
N ARG A 34 2.68 -3.80 -7.44
CA ARG A 34 2.56 -2.34 -7.40
C ARG A 34 1.73 -1.96 -6.19
N VAL A 35 2.26 -1.04 -5.40
CA VAL A 35 1.55 -0.37 -4.32
C VAL A 35 1.24 1.04 -4.79
N THR A 36 -0.01 1.46 -4.71
CA THR A 36 -0.44 2.82 -5.03
C THR A 36 -1.07 3.45 -3.80
N ILE A 37 -0.62 4.65 -3.47
CA ILE A 37 -1.16 5.48 -2.40
C ILE A 37 -1.83 6.69 -3.03
N VAL A 38 -3.11 6.83 -2.73
CA VAL A 38 -3.97 7.87 -3.26
C VAL A 38 -4.16 8.93 -2.18
N ILE A 39 -3.80 10.17 -2.50
CA ILE A 39 -3.86 11.32 -1.62
C ILE A 39 -4.77 12.36 -2.27
N GLY A 40 -5.76 12.87 -1.52
CA GLY A 40 -6.62 13.95 -2.01
C GLY A 40 -5.83 15.25 -2.26
N TYR A 41 -6.40 16.19 -3.03
CA TYR A 41 -5.74 17.45 -3.43
C TYR A 41 -5.23 18.31 -2.27
N LEU A 42 -6.01 18.34 -1.19
CA LEU A 42 -5.78 19.14 0.01
C LEU A 42 -5.83 18.19 1.20
N PRO A 43 -4.84 17.28 1.31
CA PRO A 43 -4.85 16.32 2.38
C PRO A 43 -4.52 17.03 3.69
N PRO A 44 -5.10 16.61 4.82
CA PRO A 44 -4.65 17.07 6.13
C PRO A 44 -3.13 16.90 6.28
N PRO A 45 -2.43 17.77 7.03
CA PRO A 45 -0.98 17.66 7.25
C PRO A 45 -0.55 16.29 7.79
N ALA A 46 -1.41 15.64 8.58
CA ALA A 46 -1.20 14.29 9.09
C ALA A 46 -1.15 13.23 7.97
N SER A 47 -2.03 13.33 6.98
CA SER A 47 -2.06 12.43 5.81
C SER A 47 -0.81 12.57 4.96
N LEU A 48 -0.34 13.81 4.74
CA LEU A 48 0.93 14.11 4.06
C LEU A 48 2.12 13.50 4.80
N SER A 49 2.17 13.68 6.12
CA SER A 49 3.21 13.11 6.98
C SER A 49 3.21 11.58 6.93
N ALA A 50 2.03 10.96 6.99
CA ALA A 50 1.86 9.52 6.88
C ALA A 50 2.31 8.99 5.50
N ALA A 51 1.91 9.65 4.41
CA ALA A 51 2.34 9.29 3.06
C ALA A 51 3.87 9.39 2.90
N ASN A 52 4.49 10.45 3.44
CA ASN A 52 5.95 10.62 3.40
C ASN A 52 6.69 9.53 4.21
N LEU A 53 6.16 9.14 5.39
CA LEU A 53 6.72 8.05 6.18
C LEU A 53 6.57 6.70 5.48
N LEU A 54 5.43 6.48 4.85
CA LEU A 54 5.15 5.27 4.10
C LEU A 54 6.06 5.14 2.88
N GLN A 55 6.26 6.23 2.14
CA GLN A 55 7.22 6.30 1.05
C GLN A 55 8.62 5.90 1.52
N LYS A 56 9.11 6.51 2.61
CA LYS A 56 10.44 6.19 3.15
C LYS A 56 10.58 4.72 3.55
N LYS A 57 9.52 4.12 4.10
CA LYS A 57 9.50 2.68 4.42
C LYS A 57 9.49 1.82 3.17
N LEU A 58 8.70 2.19 2.15
CA LEU A 58 8.69 1.48 0.87
C LEU A 58 10.07 1.52 0.18
N GLU A 59 10.74 2.67 0.21
CA GLU A 59 12.08 2.81 -0.38
C GLU A 59 13.16 2.05 0.40
N LYS A 60 13.03 1.94 1.71
CA LYS A 60 14.01 1.26 2.58
C LYS A 60 13.82 -0.26 2.65
N ASP A 61 12.58 -0.69 2.84
CA ASP A 61 12.26 -2.07 3.24
C ASP A 61 11.83 -2.94 2.05
N SER A 62 11.51 -2.33 0.90
CA SER A 62 11.10 -3.05 -0.31
C SER A 62 12.22 -3.06 -1.34
N LYS A 63 12.40 -4.20 -2.03
CA LYS A 63 13.23 -4.29 -3.24
C LYS A 63 12.60 -3.45 -4.37
N LEU A 64 12.76 -2.13 -4.32
CA LEU A 64 12.09 -1.19 -5.21
C LEU A 64 12.66 -1.29 -6.63
N PHE A 65 11.78 -1.47 -7.62
CA PHE A 65 12.14 -1.46 -9.03
C PHE A 65 11.84 -0.14 -9.72
N SER A 66 10.73 0.51 -9.35
CA SER A 66 10.27 1.74 -9.98
C SER A 66 9.33 2.50 -9.06
N VAL A 67 9.29 3.81 -9.22
CA VAL A 67 8.40 4.72 -8.52
C VAL A 67 7.90 5.78 -9.51
N GLY A 68 6.67 6.24 -9.32
CA GLY A 68 6.10 7.32 -10.10
C GLY A 68 5.01 8.06 -9.37
N PHE A 69 4.65 9.21 -9.92
CA PHE A 69 3.57 10.05 -9.43
C PHE A 69 2.64 10.37 -10.59
N GLU A 70 1.35 10.21 -10.36
CA GLU A 70 0.30 10.57 -11.29
C GLU A 70 -0.59 11.60 -10.60
N MET A 71 -0.82 12.74 -11.24
CA MET A 71 -1.93 13.62 -10.88
C MET A 71 -3.07 13.32 -11.83
N ASP A 72 -4.17 12.83 -11.27
CA ASP A 72 -5.39 12.68 -12.05
C ASP A 72 -6.03 14.07 -12.23
N GLY A 73 -6.68 14.33 -13.38
CA GLY A 73 -7.27 15.63 -13.72
C GLY A 73 -8.33 16.12 -12.73
N VAL A 74 -8.76 15.24 -11.83
CA VAL A 74 -9.71 15.47 -10.72
C VAL A 74 -8.98 15.82 -9.40
N ARG A 75 -7.75 16.32 -9.47
CA ARG A 75 -6.99 16.85 -8.31
C ARG A 75 -6.57 15.79 -7.29
N VAL A 76 -6.34 14.55 -7.70
CA VAL A 76 -5.86 13.49 -6.81
C VAL A 76 -4.40 13.19 -7.13
N LEU A 77 -3.55 13.17 -6.10
CA LEU A 77 -2.16 12.76 -6.23
C LEU A 77 -2.05 11.26 -5.93
N ARG A 78 -1.51 10.50 -6.87
CA ARG A 78 -1.25 9.07 -6.73
C ARG A 78 0.25 8.83 -6.79
N GLY A 79 0.84 8.42 -5.67
CA GLY A 79 2.19 7.86 -5.66
C GLY A 79 2.11 6.36 -5.87
N TRP A 80 2.96 5.78 -6.70
CA TRP A 80 3.02 4.33 -6.86
C TRP A 80 4.45 3.80 -6.85
N TRP A 81 4.61 2.57 -6.38
CA TRP A 81 5.88 1.87 -6.22
C TRP A 81 5.75 0.44 -6.73
N ILE A 82 6.66 0.00 -7.61
CA ILE A 82 6.78 -1.40 -8.02
C ILE A 82 7.86 -2.05 -7.15
N VAL A 83 7.49 -3.08 -6.41
CA VAL A 83 8.35 -3.78 -5.45
C VAL A 83 8.53 -5.24 -5.83
N GLY A 84 9.75 -5.77 -5.63
CA GLY A 84 10.12 -7.16 -5.92
C GLY A 84 9.96 -8.15 -4.78
N ASP A 85 9.54 -7.69 -3.60
CA ASP A 85 9.24 -8.55 -2.46
C ASP A 85 7.83 -8.28 -1.93
N PRO A 86 6.80 -8.89 -2.55
CA PRO A 86 5.41 -8.64 -2.19
C PRO A 86 5.06 -9.03 -0.75
N VAL A 87 5.62 -10.14 -0.26
CA VAL A 87 5.32 -10.66 1.09
C VAL A 87 5.80 -9.69 2.16
N SER A 88 7.09 -9.31 2.10
CA SER A 88 7.66 -8.33 3.03
C SER A 88 6.94 -6.98 2.94
N THR A 89 6.52 -6.58 1.74
CA THR A 89 5.78 -5.33 1.54
C THR A 89 4.40 -5.38 2.18
N ILE A 90 3.64 -6.48 2.03
CA ILE A 90 2.32 -6.65 2.70
C ILE A 90 2.47 -6.58 4.22
N GLN A 91 3.50 -7.24 4.77
CA GLN A 91 3.76 -7.18 6.21
C GLN A 91 4.13 -5.78 6.68
N MET A 92 4.92 -5.04 5.89
CA MET A 92 5.27 -3.65 6.17
C MET A 92 4.03 -2.75 6.14
N LEU A 93 3.15 -2.90 5.14
CA LEU A 93 1.88 -2.15 5.06
C LEU A 93 0.98 -2.42 6.27
N ALA A 94 0.88 -3.68 6.70
CA ALA A 94 0.11 -4.03 7.90
C ALA A 94 0.74 -3.42 9.16
N SER A 95 2.06 -3.58 9.34
CA SER A 95 2.80 -3.05 10.49
C SER A 95 2.74 -1.53 10.58
N PHE A 96 2.73 -0.83 9.44
CA PHE A 96 2.60 0.62 9.39
C PHE A 96 1.33 1.13 10.08
N VAL A 97 0.24 0.39 9.97
CA VAL A 97 -1.04 0.72 10.59
C VAL A 97 -1.28 0.03 11.93
N GLY A 98 -0.26 -0.65 12.46
CA GLY A 98 -0.33 -1.37 13.75
C GLY A 98 -1.06 -2.71 13.68
N VAL A 99 -1.19 -3.31 12.50
CA VAL A 99 -1.79 -4.64 12.32
C VAL A 99 -0.69 -5.68 12.20
N THR A 100 -0.82 -6.76 12.96
CA THR A 100 0.08 -7.93 12.83
C THR A 100 -0.27 -8.72 11.58
N CYS A 101 0.75 -9.05 10.78
CA CYS A 101 0.61 -9.91 9.60
C CYS A 101 1.77 -10.90 9.56
N SER A 102 1.45 -12.17 9.76
CA SER A 102 2.41 -13.27 9.64
C SER A 102 2.84 -13.47 8.19
N ASP A 103 3.98 -14.14 7.99
CA ASP A 103 4.47 -14.50 6.65
C ASP A 103 3.43 -15.34 5.88
N ALA A 104 2.76 -16.28 6.57
CA ALA A 104 1.71 -17.10 5.97
C ALA A 104 0.51 -16.26 5.50
N GLU A 105 0.04 -15.32 6.32
CA GLU A 105 -1.05 -14.40 5.93
C GLU A 105 -0.64 -13.52 4.76
N ALA A 106 0.56 -12.94 4.78
CA ALA A 106 1.06 -12.11 3.70
C ALA A 106 1.19 -12.89 2.38
N ARG A 107 1.62 -14.16 2.44
CA ARG A 107 1.62 -15.05 1.27
C ARG A 107 0.22 -15.34 0.77
N LEU A 108 -0.74 -15.59 1.65
CA LEU A 108 -2.15 -15.81 1.25
C LEU A 108 -2.76 -14.57 0.61
N VAL A 109 -2.45 -13.38 1.12
CA VAL A 109 -2.82 -12.10 0.51
C VAL A 109 -2.20 -12.01 -0.88
N TRP A 110 -0.89 -12.21 -1.01
CA TRP A 110 -0.21 -12.16 -2.30
C TRP A 110 -0.79 -13.17 -3.31
N ILE A 111 -1.05 -14.41 -2.90
CA ILE A 111 -1.66 -15.45 -3.75
C ILE A 111 -3.08 -15.06 -4.19
N GLY A 112 -3.82 -14.39 -3.31
CA GLY A 112 -5.21 -13.97 -3.53
C GLY A 112 -5.39 -12.66 -4.30
N LEU A 113 -4.31 -11.91 -4.56
CA LEU A 113 -4.26 -10.80 -5.52
C LEU A 113 -4.28 -11.31 -6.96
#